data_AF-A0A2G6DT83-F1
#
_entry.id   AF-A0A2G6DT83-F1
#
_cell.length_a   1.000
_cell.length_b   1.000
_cell.length_c   1.000
_cell.angle_alpha   90.00
_cell.angle_beta   90.00
_cell.angle_gamma   90.00
#
_symmetry.space_group_name_H-M   'P 1'
#
loop_
_entity.id
_entity.type
_entity.pdbx_description
1 polymer ?
#
loop_
_entity_poly.entity_id
_entity_poly.type
_entity_poly.pdbx_seq_one_letter_code
_entity_poly.pdbx_strand_id
1 'polypeptide(L)'
;MLLSDRDIRAELDAGRVVVDPLDRAMVQPSSIDVRMDRSFRLFDNHKYRVIDPAQEQPELTRLVEVPAGEPFILHPGEFVLASTYEVVAL
;
A
#
# COMPACT_ATOMS: atom_id res chain seq x y z
N MET A 1 0.55 -21.71 7.58
CA MET A 1 -0.03 -21.48 8.91
C MET A 1 -0.37 -19.99 9.00
N LEU A 2 -1.49 -19.62 9.60
CA LEU A 2 -1.95 -18.24 9.73
C LEU A 2 -1.89 -17.84 11.20
N LEU A 3 -1.34 -16.67 11.51
CA LEU A 3 -1.18 -16.22 12.89
C LEU A 3 -2.53 -15.75 13.45
N SER A 4 -2.86 -16.20 14.66
CA SER A 4 -3.99 -15.66 15.41
C SER A 4 -3.69 -14.25 15.92
N ASP A 5 -4.70 -13.49 16.31
CA ASP A 5 -4.54 -12.17 16.94
C ASP A 5 -3.59 -12.19 18.14
N ARG A 6 -3.64 -13.24 18.97
CA ARG A 6 -2.71 -13.45 20.09
C ARG A 6 -1.28 -13.61 19.61
N ASP A 7 -1.06 -14.41 18.57
CA ASP A 7 0.28 -14.68 18.06
C ASP A 7 0.82 -13.44 17.32
N ILE A 8 -0.02 -12.73 16.57
CA ILE A 8 0.31 -11.43 15.96
C ILE A 8 0.80 -10.44 17.02
N ARG A 9 0.06 -10.30 18.14
CA ARG A 9 0.47 -9.44 19.25
C ARG A 9 1.81 -9.87 19.84
N ALA A 10 2.05 -11.18 19.98
CA ALA A 10 3.32 -11.69 20.46
C ALA A 10 4.50 -11.41 19.50
N GLU A 11 4.29 -11.49 18.18
CA GLU A 11 5.30 -11.13 17.18
C GLU A 11 5.62 -9.62 17.17
N LEU A 12 4.59 -8.78 17.32
CA LEU A 12 4.72 -7.33 17.47
C LEU A 12 5.47 -6.97 18.77
N ASP A 13 5.11 -7.60 19.88
CA ASP A 13 5.76 -7.39 21.19
C ASP A 13 7.24 -7.83 21.17
N ALA A 14 7.54 -8.91 20.43
CA ALA A 14 8.89 -9.41 20.26
C ALA A 14 9.72 -8.61 19.23
N GLY A 15 9.11 -7.67 18.52
CA GLY A 15 9.78 -6.87 17.47
C GLY A 15 10.22 -7.66 16.24
N ARG A 16 9.68 -8.88 16.05
CA ARG A 16 9.94 -9.68 14.83
C ARG A 16 9.08 -9.21 13.66
N VAL A 17 7.87 -8.74 13.97
CA VAL A 17 7.03 -7.99 13.04
C VAL A 17 6.97 -6.56 13.53
N VAL A 18 7.26 -5.62 12.64
CA VAL A 18 7.17 -4.19 12.93
C VAL A 18 6.14 -3.58 11.99
N VAL A 19 5.25 -2.76 12.56
CA VAL A 19 4.28 -1.94 11.84
C VAL A 19 4.43 -0.53 12.38
N ASP A 20 4.74 0.43 11.52
CA ASP A 20 4.98 1.82 11.95
C ASP A 20 4.17 2.80 11.08
N PRO A 21 3.21 3.56 11.66
CA PRO A 21 2.82 3.57 13.08
C PRO A 21 1.87 2.42 13.44
N LEU A 22 2.15 1.74 14.56
CA LEU A 22 1.29 0.68 15.10
C LEU A 22 0.07 1.24 15.84
N ASP A 23 -1.12 0.88 15.37
CA ASP A 23 -2.36 0.97 16.14
C ASP A 23 -2.83 -0.44 16.51
N ARG A 24 -2.80 -0.77 17.81
CA ARG A 24 -3.21 -2.10 18.30
C ARG A 24 -4.71 -2.36 18.17
N ALA A 25 -5.52 -1.32 17.99
CA ALA A 25 -6.95 -1.49 17.73
C ALA A 25 -7.22 -2.09 16.33
N MET A 26 -6.26 -2.02 15.41
CA MET A 26 -6.35 -2.57 14.06
C MET A 26 -6.06 -4.08 13.98
N VAL A 27 -5.68 -4.71 15.10
CA VAL A 27 -5.46 -6.18 15.13
C VAL A 27 -6.79 -6.91 15.11
N GLN A 28 -7.02 -7.68 14.05
CA GLN A 28 -8.18 -8.53 13.81
C GLN A 28 -7.89 -9.99 14.21
N PRO A 29 -8.88 -10.91 14.24
CA PRO A 29 -8.71 -12.29 14.73
C PRO A 29 -7.54 -13.06 14.11
N SER A 30 -7.15 -12.71 12.89
CA SER A 30 -6.04 -13.32 12.17
C SER A 30 -5.44 -12.40 11.10
N SER A 31 -5.46 -11.09 11.30
CA SER A 31 -4.91 -10.07 10.39
C SER A 31 -4.69 -8.74 11.12
N ILE A 32 -4.10 -7.77 10.44
CA ILE A 32 -4.03 -6.37 10.91
C ILE A 32 -4.58 -5.51 9.77
N ASP A 33 -5.54 -4.64 10.08
CA ASP A 33 -6.02 -3.64 9.12
C ASP A 33 -4.91 -2.62 8.82
N VAL A 34 -4.78 -2.23 7.55
CA VAL A 34 -3.82 -1.22 7.08
C VAL A 34 -4.56 -0.02 6.51
N ARG A 35 -3.90 1.14 6.54
CA ARG A 35 -4.47 2.39 6.03
C ARG A 35 -3.89 2.76 4.67
N MET A 36 -4.65 3.51 3.91
CA MET A 36 -4.25 4.03 2.61
C MET A 36 -3.37 5.28 2.79
N ASP A 37 -2.23 5.33 2.11
CA ASP A 37 -1.42 6.55 2.00
C ASP A 37 -2.02 7.52 0.96
N ARG A 38 -1.57 8.78 0.97
CA ARG A 38 -2.01 9.81 0.02
C ARG A 38 -1.30 9.77 -1.34
N SER A 39 -0.32 8.90 -1.50
CA SER A 39 0.55 8.82 -2.67
C SER A 39 0.05 7.79 -3.68
N PHE A 40 -0.18 8.21 -4.92
CA PHE A 40 -0.64 7.35 -6.01
C PHE A 40 0.25 7.47 -7.24
N ARG A 41 0.40 6.37 -7.99
CA ARG A 41 1.00 6.39 -9.34
C ARG A 41 -0.06 6.09 -10.39
N LEU A 42 -0.17 7.01 -11.35
CA LEU A 42 -1.06 6.91 -12.51
C LEU A 42 -0.24 6.52 -13.75
N PHE A 43 -0.86 5.78 -14.67
CA PHE A 43 -0.20 5.33 -15.90
C PHE A 43 -0.39 6.35 -17.04
N ASP A 44 0.70 6.82 -17.63
CA ASP A 44 0.69 7.70 -18.80
C ASP A 44 0.67 6.86 -20.10
N ASN A 45 -0.45 6.17 -20.34
CA ASN A 45 -0.61 5.18 -21.42
C ASN A 45 -0.37 5.70 -22.86
N HIS A 46 -0.35 7.02 -23.06
CA HIS A 46 -0.07 7.61 -24.37
C HIS A 46 1.42 7.73 -24.68
N LYS A 47 2.31 7.59 -23.68
CA LYS A 47 3.77 7.68 -23.88
C LYS A 47 4.39 6.38 -24.39
N TYR A 48 3.77 5.25 -24.09
CA TYR A 48 4.23 3.92 -24.51
C TYR A 48 3.10 3.15 -25.19
N ARG A 49 3.40 2.48 -26.29
CA ARG A 49 2.41 1.66 -27.01
C ARG A 49 2.04 0.39 -26.25
N VAL A 50 2.98 -0.16 -25.49
CA VAL A 50 2.87 -1.40 -24.73
C VAL A 50 3.72 -1.31 -23.47
N ILE A 51 3.43 -2.17 -22.49
CA ILE A 51 4.29 -2.41 -21.34
C ILE A 51 5.16 -3.63 -21.67
N ASP A 52 6.48 -3.45 -21.68
CA ASP A 52 7.46 -4.52 -21.87
C ASP A 52 8.28 -4.70 -20.59
N PRO A 53 8.03 -5.77 -19.80
CA PRO A 53 8.75 -6.03 -18.56
C PRO A 53 10.27 -6.19 -18.71
N ALA A 54 10.78 -6.42 -19.93
CA ALA A 54 12.22 -6.57 -20.20
C ALA A 54 12.93 -5.23 -20.46
N GLN A 55 12.20 -4.11 -20.56
CA GLN A 55 12.74 -2.80 -20.88
C GLN A 55 12.43 -1.79 -19.76
N GLU A 56 13.33 -0.82 -19.57
CA GLU A 56 13.05 0.30 -18.67
C GLU A 56 12.04 1.27 -19.30
N GLN A 57 11.00 1.59 -18.54
CA GLN A 57 9.95 2.54 -18.95
C GLN A 57 9.71 3.57 -17.83
N PRO A 58 10.69 4.44 -17.51
CA PRO A 58 10.65 5.29 -16.32
C PRO A 58 9.51 6.32 -16.33
N GLU A 59 9.01 6.70 -17.52
CA GLU A 59 7.91 7.65 -17.68
C GLU A 59 6.54 6.97 -17.74
N LEU A 60 6.46 5.65 -17.54
CA LEU A 60 5.20 4.89 -17.62
C LEU A 60 4.22 5.35 -16.54
N THR A 61 4.76 5.80 -15.39
CA THR A 61 3.93 6.33 -14.31
C THR A 61 4.38 7.69 -13.84
N ARG A 62 3.44 8.46 -13.29
CA ARG A 62 3.71 9.72 -12.59
C ARG A 62 3.12 9.68 -11.19
N LEU A 63 3.81 10.33 -10.26
CA LEU A 63 3.36 10.47 -8.87
C LEU A 63 2.29 11.56 -8.77
N VAL A 64 1.24 11.29 -8.00
CA VAL A 64 0.22 12.25 -7.58
C VAL A 64 0.01 12.09 -6.08
N GLU A 65 -0.03 13.21 -5.37
CA GLU A 65 -0.42 13.26 -3.97
C GLU A 65 -1.81 13.89 -3.85
N VAL A 66 -2.65 13.29 -3.02
CA VAL A 66 -3.99 13.83 -2.71
C VAL A 66 -3.90 14.77 -1.51
N PRO A 67 -4.42 16.01 -1.61
CA PRO A 67 -4.46 16.93 -0.48
C PRO A 67 -5.24 16.37 0.70
N ALA A 68 -4.86 16.79 1.90
CA ALA A 68 -5.58 16.39 3.12
C ALA A 68 -7.05 16.86 3.05
N GLY A 69 -7.98 15.93 3.33
CA GLY A 69 -9.41 16.19 3.28
C GLY A 69 -10.06 15.99 1.91
N GLU A 70 -9.28 15.68 0.87
CA GLU A 70 -9.80 15.37 -0.46
C GLU A 70 -9.77 13.86 -0.74
N PRO A 71 -10.77 13.32 -1.46
CA PRO A 71 -10.76 11.93 -1.89
C PRO A 71 -9.94 11.73 -3.18
N PHE A 72 -9.33 10.56 -3.33
CA PHE A 72 -8.89 10.07 -4.63
C PHE A 72 -10.09 9.45 -5.38
N ILE A 73 -10.41 9.97 -6.57
CA ILE A 73 -11.49 9.41 -7.39
C ILE A 73 -10.93 8.37 -8.36
N LEU A 74 -11.22 7.09 -8.10
CA LEU A 74 -10.90 5.98 -8.99
C LEU A 74 -12.09 5.69 -9.91
N HIS A 75 -11.96 6.03 -11.19
CA HIS A 75 -13.00 5.76 -12.18
C HIS A 75 -13.06 4.27 -12.59
N PRO A 76 -14.21 3.75 -13.03
CA PRO A 76 -14.32 2.38 -13.51
C PRO A 76 -13.37 2.11 -14.69
N GLY A 77 -12.60 1.01 -14.61
CA GLY A 77 -11.64 0.62 -15.64
C GLY A 77 -10.25 1.27 -15.51
N GLU A 78 -10.07 2.21 -14.57
CA GLU A 78 -8.76 2.77 -14.25
C GLU A 78 -7.94 1.84 -13.36
N PHE A 79 -6.62 1.88 -13.55
CA PHE A 79 -5.66 1.15 -12.73
C PHE A 79 -4.60 2.12 -12.18
N VAL A 80 -4.36 2.04 -10.88
CA VAL A 80 -3.42 2.91 -10.16
C VAL A 80 -2.58 2.08 -9.20
N LEU A 81 -1.38 2.56 -8.88
CA LEU A 81 -0.61 2.03 -7.75
C LEU A 81 -0.80 2.94 -6.55
N ALA A 82 -0.96 2.34 -5.38
CA ALA A 82 -1.04 3.04 -4.09
C ALA A 82 -0.07 2.40 -3.10
N SER A 83 0.03 2.99 -1.91
CA SER A 83 0.84 2.47 -0.81
C SER A 83 0.04 2.38 0.48
N THR A 84 0.49 1.49 1.36
CA THR A 84 0.07 1.51 2.76
C THR A 84 0.62 2.76 3.44
N TYR A 85 -0.13 3.30 4.39
CA TYR A 85 0.35 4.37 5.26
C TYR A 85 1.40 3.84 6.24
N GLU A 86 1.24 2.60 6.68
CA GLU A 86 2.19 1.92 7.54
C GLU A 86 3.42 1.42 6.77
N VAL A 87 4.58 1.48 7.42
CA VAL A 87 5.80 0.76 7.04
C VAL A 87 5.84 -0.57 7.78
N VAL A 88 6.08 -1.66 7.06
CA VAL A 88 6.13 -3.03 7.61
C VAL A 88 7.53 -3.62 7.48
N ALA A 89 8.04 -4.25 8.54
CA ALA A 89 9.24 -5.08 8.52
C ALA A 89 8.96 -6.46 9.13
N LEU A 90 9.61 -7.49 8.59
CA LEU A 90 9.41 -8.92 8.88
C LEU A 90 10.74 -9.65 9.08
#